data_AF-A0A8J4P0Z2-F1
#
_entry.id   AF-A0A8J4P0Z2-F1
#
_cell.length_a   1.000
_cell.length_b   1.000
_cell.length_c   1.000
_cell.angle_alpha   90.00
_cell.angle_beta   90.00
_cell.angle_gamma   90.00
#
_symmetry.space_group_name_H-M   'P 1'
#
loop_
_entity.id
_entity.type
_entity.pdbx_description
1 polymer ?
#
loop_
_entity_poly.entity_id
_entity_poly.type
_entity_poly.pdbx_seq_one_letter_code
_entity_poly.pdbx_strand_id
1 'polypeptide(L)'
;MAGDTTLSENYAFAGVYHVFDQHTDSAVPKVQFAHDDRHLLACCSLDGTISVCRLAPGPPAVLRVLRGHGGGVADFAWSLSNDVLVSASLDGTLRLWAPADGRCIRRVPDPDGAALLCCAFQPLNNNLTVVSDTPAVPSPPSTSPPGSPRCILGPPC
;
A
#
# COMPACT_ATOMS: atom_id res chain seq x y z
N MET A 1 -20.60 -36.33 11.76
CA MET A 1 -19.87 -35.23 12.40
C MET A 1 -18.85 -34.75 11.39
N ALA A 2 -19.18 -33.69 10.64
CA ALA A 2 -18.26 -33.08 9.68
C ALA A 2 -17.29 -32.19 10.46
N GLY A 3 -16.00 -32.46 10.28
CA GLY A 3 -14.90 -31.75 10.91
C GLY A 3 -14.89 -30.28 10.54
N ASP A 4 -14.60 -29.51 11.56
CA ASP A 4 -14.20 -28.11 11.65
C ASP A 4 -12.87 -27.81 10.95
N THR A 5 -12.62 -28.38 9.77
CA THR A 5 -11.39 -28.13 9.03
C THR A 5 -11.41 -26.72 8.44
N THR A 6 -10.68 -25.84 9.11
CA THR A 6 -10.43 -24.46 8.69
C THR A 6 -9.89 -24.45 7.26
N LEU A 7 -10.33 -23.49 6.45
CA LEU A 7 -10.00 -23.31 5.02
C LEU A 7 -8.51 -23.51 4.65
N SER A 8 -7.59 -23.35 5.60
CA SER A 8 -6.16 -23.64 5.46
C SER A 8 -5.81 -25.08 5.07
N GLU A 9 -6.62 -26.08 5.44
CA GLU A 9 -6.30 -27.49 5.19
C GLU A 9 -6.69 -27.99 3.79
N ASN A 10 -7.60 -27.30 3.10
CA ASN A 10 -8.09 -27.73 1.77
C ASN A 10 -7.27 -27.20 0.58
N TYR A 11 -6.27 -26.34 0.82
CA TYR A 11 -5.43 -25.76 -0.23
C TYR A 11 -3.95 -26.11 -0.07
N ALA A 12 -3.64 -27.41 0.03
CA ALA A 12 -2.27 -27.90 -0.07
C ALA A 12 -1.82 -27.92 -1.56
N PHE A 13 -1.58 -26.75 -2.14
CA PHE A 13 -0.79 -26.64 -3.36
C PHE A 13 0.67 -26.94 -3.02
N ALA A 14 1.24 -27.98 -3.62
CA ALA A 14 2.67 -28.29 -3.48
C ALA A 14 3.51 -27.04 -3.84
N GLY A 15 4.26 -26.52 -2.87
CA GLY A 15 5.06 -25.30 -3.03
C GLY A 15 4.46 -24.03 -2.40
N VAL A 16 3.30 -24.10 -1.75
CA VAL A 16 2.81 -23.03 -0.87
C VAL A 16 3.49 -23.15 0.49
N TYR A 17 4.33 -22.16 0.81
CA TYR A 17 5.05 -22.16 2.09
C TYR A 17 4.13 -21.67 3.22
N HIS A 18 3.40 -20.55 3.03
CA HIS A 18 2.55 -19.97 4.06
C HIS A 18 1.38 -19.14 3.49
N VAL A 19 0.27 -19.10 4.25
CA VAL A 19 -0.94 -18.31 3.94
C VAL A 19 -1.11 -17.21 4.98
N PHE A 20 -1.33 -15.98 4.52
CA PHE A 20 -1.69 -14.85 5.36
C PHE A 20 -3.17 -14.51 5.13
N ASP A 21 -4.03 -14.85 6.08
CA ASP A 21 -5.50 -14.75 6.01
C ASP A 21 -6.09 -13.54 6.76
N GLN A 22 -5.23 -12.64 7.18
CA GLN A 22 -5.57 -11.43 7.94
C GLN A 22 -6.49 -10.44 7.23
N HIS A 23 -6.62 -10.51 5.90
CA HIS A 23 -7.60 -9.76 5.12
C HIS A 23 -8.66 -10.73 4.61
N THR A 24 -9.69 -10.98 5.43
CA THR A 24 -10.68 -12.05 5.20
C THR A 24 -11.90 -11.60 4.40
N ASP A 25 -12.19 -10.30 4.39
CA ASP A 25 -13.46 -9.75 3.87
C ASP A 25 -13.25 -8.65 2.82
N SER A 26 -12.03 -8.55 2.28
CA SER A 26 -11.68 -7.49 1.35
C SER A 26 -10.57 -7.90 0.40
N ALA A 27 -10.58 -7.32 -0.80
CA ALA A 27 -9.56 -7.62 -1.80
C ALA A 27 -8.21 -7.03 -1.37
N VAL A 28 -7.14 -7.76 -1.71
CA VAL A 28 -5.75 -7.33 -1.53
C VAL A 28 -5.24 -6.87 -2.90
N PRO A 29 -5.34 -5.57 -3.24
CA PRO A 29 -5.03 -5.10 -4.58
C PRO A 29 -3.53 -5.17 -4.90
N LYS A 30 -2.66 -5.16 -3.87
CA LYS A 30 -1.22 -5.26 -4.07
C LYS A 30 -0.51 -5.99 -2.95
N VAL A 31 0.54 -6.70 -3.36
CA VAL A 31 1.53 -7.32 -2.49
C VAL A 31 2.92 -7.01 -3.06
N GLN A 32 3.87 -6.66 -2.20
CA GLN A 32 5.23 -6.30 -2.62
C GLN A 32 6.26 -6.61 -1.53
N PHE A 33 7.37 -7.21 -1.94
CA PHE A 33 8.56 -7.33 -1.11
C PHE A 33 9.24 -5.97 -0.92
N ALA A 34 9.91 -5.81 0.22
CA ALA A 34 10.79 -4.68 0.45
C ALA A 34 12.02 -4.76 -0.48
N HIS A 35 12.70 -3.63 -0.69
CA HIS A 35 13.87 -3.55 -1.56
C HIS A 35 15.05 -4.29 -0.92
N ASP A 36 15.75 -5.15 -1.66
CA ASP A 36 16.88 -5.97 -1.15
C ASP A 36 16.59 -6.87 0.07
N ASP A 37 15.35 -6.92 0.57
CA ASP A 37 14.94 -7.79 1.68
C ASP A 37 13.89 -8.81 1.23
N ARG A 38 14.36 -10.03 0.96
CA ARG A 38 13.52 -11.19 0.63
C ARG A 38 12.67 -11.70 1.79
N HIS A 39 12.89 -11.20 2.99
CA HIS A 39 12.21 -11.64 4.20
C HIS A 39 11.10 -10.69 4.62
N LEU A 40 11.03 -9.47 4.08
CA LEU A 40 10.03 -8.48 4.43
C LEU A 40 9.04 -8.29 3.27
N LEU A 41 7.76 -8.50 3.56
CA LEU A 41 6.67 -8.41 2.61
C LEU A 41 5.61 -7.46 3.16
N ALA A 42 5.04 -6.61 2.30
CA ALA A 42 3.83 -5.87 2.63
C ALA A 42 2.70 -6.27 1.69
N CYS A 43 1.49 -6.20 2.21
CA CYS A 43 0.26 -6.31 1.45
C CYS A 43 -0.68 -5.19 1.90
N CYS A 44 -1.38 -4.58 0.94
CA CYS A 44 -2.43 -3.63 1.24
C CYS A 44 -3.79 -4.27 0.97
N SER A 45 -4.81 -3.77 1.64
CA SER A 45 -6.17 -4.27 1.52
C SER A 45 -7.15 -3.12 1.32
N LEU A 46 -8.26 -3.40 0.63
CA LEU A 46 -9.38 -2.48 0.50
C LEU A 46 -10.14 -2.29 1.82
N ASP A 47 -9.79 -3.02 2.89
CA ASP A 47 -10.26 -2.75 4.26
C ASP A 47 -9.64 -1.49 4.90
N GLY A 48 -8.70 -0.83 4.21
CA GLY A 48 -8.02 0.38 4.71
C GLY A 48 -6.80 0.09 5.57
N THR A 49 -6.30 -1.15 5.54
CA THR A 49 -5.13 -1.58 6.30
C THR A 49 -4.03 -2.12 5.40
N ILE A 50 -2.81 -2.07 5.92
CA ILE A 50 -1.62 -2.59 5.24
C ILE A 50 -0.92 -3.50 6.22
N SER A 51 -0.76 -4.76 5.87
CA SER A 51 -0.08 -5.73 6.71
C SER A 51 1.37 -5.88 6.26
N VAL A 52 2.29 -5.71 7.19
CA VAL A 52 3.72 -5.96 7.01
C VAL A 52 4.04 -7.30 7.65
N CYS A 53 4.56 -8.22 6.85
CA CYS A 53 4.82 -9.60 7.19
C CYS A 53 6.31 -9.91 7.06
N ARG A 54 6.82 -10.76 7.94
CA ARG A 54 8.18 -11.30 7.87
C ARG A 54 8.12 -12.79 7.53
N LEU A 55 8.97 -13.24 6.62
CA LEU A 55 9.06 -14.64 6.18
C LEU A 55 10.17 -15.46 6.85
N ALA A 56 11.28 -14.82 7.25
CA ALA A 56 12.39 -15.49 7.93
C ALA A 56 13.14 -14.50 8.86
N PRO A 57 14.00 -14.94 9.79
CA PRO A 57 14.45 -16.33 10.03
C PRO A 57 13.51 -17.20 10.90
N GLY A 58 12.32 -16.70 11.28
CA GLY A 58 11.33 -17.45 12.07
C GLY A 58 10.14 -17.96 11.24
N PRO A 59 9.13 -18.60 11.88
CA PRO A 59 7.86 -18.87 11.22
C PRO A 59 7.28 -17.52 10.72
N PRO A 60 6.74 -17.48 9.51
CA PRO A 60 6.22 -16.25 8.98
C PRO A 60 5.11 -15.74 9.85
N ALA A 61 5.25 -14.47 10.18
CA ALA A 61 4.36 -13.80 11.08
C ALA A 61 4.08 -12.41 10.55
N VAL A 62 2.89 -11.95 10.88
CA VAL A 62 2.48 -10.57 10.71
C VAL A 62 3.30 -9.75 11.71
N LEU A 63 4.19 -8.90 11.23
CA LEU A 63 4.91 -7.99 12.10
C LEU A 63 3.98 -6.90 12.60
N ARG A 64 3.27 -6.25 11.67
CA ARG A 64 2.46 -5.06 11.94
C ARG A 64 1.29 -4.98 10.99
N VAL A 65 0.20 -4.40 11.48
CA VAL A 65 -0.93 -3.98 10.66
C VAL A 65 -1.05 -2.47 10.79
N LEU A 66 -0.76 -1.77 9.71
CA LEU A 66 -0.84 -0.32 9.61
C LEU A 66 -2.30 0.06 9.43
N ARG A 67 -2.89 0.62 10.48
CA ARG A 67 -4.29 1.07 10.49
C ARG A 67 -4.35 2.58 10.51
N GLY A 68 -5.21 3.16 9.68
CA GLY A 68 -5.48 4.59 9.74
C GLY A 68 -6.10 5.18 8.49
N HIS A 69 -6.06 4.51 7.34
CA HIS A 69 -6.84 4.95 6.19
C HIS A 69 -8.34 4.86 6.48
N GLY A 70 -9.08 5.86 6.00
CA GLY A 70 -10.54 5.92 6.13
C GLY A 70 -11.27 5.16 5.03
N GLY A 71 -10.54 4.62 4.05
CA GLY A 71 -11.05 3.89 2.90
C GLY A 71 -10.01 2.91 2.38
N GLY A 72 -10.36 2.15 1.35
CA GLY A 72 -9.50 1.10 0.82
C GLY A 72 -8.14 1.62 0.35
N VAL A 73 -7.09 0.86 0.61
CA VAL A 73 -5.75 1.17 0.10
C VAL A 73 -5.62 0.58 -1.29
N ALA A 74 -5.54 1.44 -2.31
CA ALA A 74 -5.44 1.01 -3.70
C ALA A 74 -4.02 0.53 -4.04
N ASP A 75 -3.01 1.23 -3.52
CA ASP A 75 -1.62 0.98 -3.84
C ASP A 75 -0.68 1.38 -2.69
N PHE A 76 0.52 0.83 -2.68
CA PHE A 76 1.60 1.24 -1.79
C PHE A 76 2.96 1.05 -2.45
N ALA A 77 3.98 1.76 -1.98
CA ALA A 77 5.35 1.66 -2.45
C ALA A 77 6.35 1.73 -1.30
N TRP A 78 7.38 0.89 -1.36
CA TRP A 78 8.53 0.93 -0.46
C TRP A 78 9.54 1.97 -0.93
N SER A 79 10.13 2.70 0.03
CA SER A 79 11.38 3.43 -0.21
C SER A 79 12.53 2.44 -0.44
N LEU A 80 13.56 2.87 -1.18
CA LEU A 80 14.75 2.06 -1.41
C LEU A 80 15.50 1.70 -0.12
N SER A 81 15.41 2.54 0.92
CA SER A 81 16.00 2.23 2.23
C SER A 81 15.13 1.34 3.10
N ASN A 82 13.89 1.02 2.68
CA ASN A 82 12.87 0.30 3.44
C ASN A 82 12.40 0.96 4.75
N ASP A 83 12.88 2.16 5.08
CA ASP A 83 12.51 2.88 6.31
C ASP A 83 11.13 3.54 6.20
N VAL A 84 10.64 3.73 4.98
CA VAL A 84 9.38 4.41 4.69
C VAL A 84 8.56 3.59 3.71
N LEU A 85 7.29 3.43 4.04
CA LEU A 85 6.27 2.88 3.16
C LEU A 85 5.25 3.97 2.86
N VAL A 86 5.01 4.24 1.58
CA VAL A 86 3.95 5.14 1.13
C VAL A 86 2.75 4.32 0.73
N SER A 87 1.57 4.81 1.04
CA SER A 87 0.30 4.20 0.67
C SER A 87 -0.65 5.23 0.09
N ALA A 88 -1.29 4.86 -1.01
CA ALA A 88 -2.32 5.61 -1.70
C ALA A 88 -3.68 4.95 -1.44
N SER A 89 -4.63 5.76 -0.99
CA SER A 89 -5.96 5.28 -0.64
C SER A 89 -7.06 6.01 -1.40
N LEU A 90 -8.17 5.29 -1.54
CA LEU A 90 -9.44 5.81 -2.03
C LEU A 90 -10.05 6.85 -1.08
N ASP A 91 -9.52 7.02 0.14
CA ASP A 91 -9.89 8.10 1.05
C ASP A 91 -9.36 9.49 0.64
N GLY A 92 -8.66 9.56 -0.50
CA GLY A 92 -8.06 10.76 -1.04
C GLY A 92 -6.83 11.22 -0.27
N THR A 93 -6.16 10.33 0.45
CA THR A 93 -4.97 10.65 1.22
C THR A 93 -3.82 9.69 0.90
N LEU A 94 -2.62 10.26 0.84
CA LEU A 94 -1.36 9.54 0.95
C LEU A 94 -0.95 9.46 2.39
N ARG A 95 -0.46 8.31 2.81
CA ARG A 95 0.17 8.15 4.12
C ARG A 95 1.55 7.57 3.98
N LEU A 96 2.48 8.19 4.70
CA LEU A 96 3.84 7.71 4.91
C LEU A 96 3.88 7.00 6.26
N TRP A 97 4.39 5.78 6.24
CA TRP A 97 4.47 4.90 7.39
C TRP A 97 5.92 4.56 7.68
N ALA A 98 6.26 4.48 8.97
CA ALA A 98 7.46 3.80 9.44
C ALA A 98 7.10 2.33 9.65
N PRO A 99 7.53 1.39 8.80
CA PRO A 99 7.15 -0.02 8.89
C PRO A 99 7.74 -0.71 10.14
N ALA A 100 8.87 -0.21 10.65
CA ALA A 100 9.47 -0.70 11.90
C ALA A 100 8.58 -0.41 13.13
N ASP A 101 8.07 0.81 13.23
CA ASP A 101 7.26 1.27 14.37
C ASP A 101 5.75 1.07 14.17
N GLY A 102 5.32 0.85 12.93
CA GLY A 102 3.91 0.81 12.55
C GLY A 102 3.21 2.17 12.62
N ARG A 103 3.96 3.27 12.75
CA ARG A 103 3.43 4.61 12.95
C ARG A 103 3.24 5.34 11.62
N CYS A 104 2.13 6.07 11.49
CA CYS A 104 1.94 7.05 10.43
C CYS A 104 2.86 8.26 10.70
N ILE A 105 3.87 8.46 9.85
CA ILE A 105 4.80 9.59 9.91
C ILE A 105 4.08 10.85 9.42
N ARG A 106 3.42 10.75 8.26
CA ARG A 106 2.80 11.89 7.59
C ARG A 106 1.55 11.46 6.85
N ARG A 107 0.51 12.29 6.94
CA ARG A 107 -0.70 12.20 6.11
C ARG A 107 -0.70 13.39 5.16
N VAL A 108 -0.86 13.13 3.88
CA VAL A 108 -0.93 14.15 2.82
C VAL A 108 -2.26 13.97 2.11
N PRO A 109 -3.26 14.83 2.37
CA PRO A 109 -4.49 14.81 1.60
C PRO A 109 -4.26 15.34 0.19
N ASP A 110 -4.95 14.77 -0.78
CA ASP A 110 -5.09 15.36 -2.11
C ASP A 110 -5.88 16.68 -1.98
N PRO A 111 -5.47 17.77 -2.65
CA PRO A 111 -6.17 19.06 -2.57
C PRO A 111 -7.64 18.99 -2.98
N ASP A 112 -7.96 18.13 -3.93
CA ASP A 112 -9.31 17.96 -4.49
C ASP A 112 -10.06 16.82 -3.80
N GLY A 113 -9.42 16.12 -2.84
CA GLY A 113 -9.98 14.96 -2.14
C GLY A 113 -10.22 13.76 -3.08
N ALA A 114 -9.55 13.73 -4.23
CA ALA A 114 -9.72 12.70 -5.24
C ALA A 114 -9.14 11.36 -4.79
N ALA A 115 -9.79 10.25 -5.15
CA ALA A 115 -9.32 8.91 -4.82
C ALA A 115 -7.95 8.65 -5.45
N LEU A 116 -7.00 8.16 -4.65
CA LEU A 116 -5.65 7.87 -5.12
C LEU A 116 -5.57 6.42 -5.55
N LEU A 117 -5.15 6.20 -6.79
CA LEU A 117 -5.18 4.90 -7.44
C LEU A 117 -3.82 4.21 -7.43
N CYS A 118 -2.73 4.98 -7.56
CA CYS A 118 -1.39 4.43 -7.72
C CYS A 118 -0.36 5.33 -7.06
N CYS A 119 0.69 4.73 -6.50
CA CYS A 119 1.87 5.46 -6.03
C CYS A 119 3.16 4.68 -6.31
N ALA A 120 4.20 5.39 -6.73
CA ALA A 120 5.51 4.77 -7.00
C ALA A 120 6.65 5.69 -6.59
N PHE A 121 7.66 5.12 -5.94
CA PHE A 121 8.91 5.81 -5.68
C PHE A 121 9.79 5.84 -6.93
N GLN A 122 10.38 7.01 -7.19
CA GLN A 122 11.46 7.14 -8.15
C GLN A 122 12.77 6.67 -7.50
N PRO A 123 13.47 5.69 -8.10
CA PRO A 123 14.64 5.07 -7.47
C PRO A 123 15.87 6.00 -7.40
N LEU A 124 15.87 7.14 -8.08
CA LEU A 124 17.07 7.98 -8.20
C LEU A 124 17.09 9.18 -7.24
N ASN A 125 15.94 9.66 -6.78
CA ASN A 125 15.84 10.96 -6.12
C ASN A 125 14.82 11.00 -4.97
N ASN A 126 14.33 9.85 -4.50
CA ASN A 126 13.30 9.73 -3.47
C ASN A 126 11.99 10.50 -3.77
N ASN A 127 11.80 10.97 -5.01
CA ASN A 127 10.53 11.55 -5.42
C ASN A 127 9.46 10.47 -5.48
N LEU A 128 8.23 10.88 -5.28
CA LEU A 128 7.06 10.02 -5.37
C LEU A 128 6.19 10.49 -6.55
N THR A 129 5.77 9.55 -7.39
CA THR A 129 4.69 9.78 -8.34
C THR A 129 3.41 9.19 -7.78
N VAL A 130 2.32 9.93 -7.91
CA VAL A 130 0.99 9.51 -7.45
C VAL A 130 0.01 9.81 -8.57
N VAL A 131 -0.96 8.91 -8.74
CA VAL A 131 -2.04 9.07 -9.71
C VAL A 131 -3.35 9.08 -8.96
N SER A 132 -4.14 10.13 -9.18
CA SER A 132 -5.48 10.29 -8.62
C SER A 132 -6.54 10.21 -9.71
N ASP A 133 -7.72 9.72 -9.35
CA ASP A 133 -8.90 9.77 -10.20
C ASP A 133 -9.62 11.09 -9.95
N THR A 134 -9.26 12.11 -10.71
CA THR A 134 -10.08 13.33 -10.76
C THR A 134 -11.11 13.14 -11.88
N PRO A 135 -12.43 13.24 -11.62
CA PRO A 135 -13.34 13.51 -12.71
C PRO A 135 -12.91 14.84 -13.31
N ALA A 136 -12.63 14.86 -14.61
CA ALA A 136 -12.18 16.05 -15.31
C ALA A 136 -13.22 17.17 -15.19
N VAL A 137 -13.14 17.98 -14.14
CA VAL A 137 -13.82 19.27 -14.09
C VAL A 137 -13.07 20.16 -15.07
N PRO A 138 -13.74 20.83 -16.02
CA PRO A 138 -13.07 21.72 -16.94
C PRO A 138 -12.42 22.86 -16.15
N SER A 139 -11.10 22.81 -16.03
CA SER A 139 -10.30 23.92 -15.52
C SER A 139 -10.43 25.11 -16.48
N PRO A 140 -10.42 26.37 -16.01
CA PRO A 140 -10.17 27.51 -16.89
C PRO A 140 -8.83 27.30 -17.63
N PRO A 141 -8.59 27.95 -18.79
CA PRO A 141 -7.47 27.62 -19.68
C PRO A 141 -6.12 27.90 -19.00
N SER A 142 -5.61 26.92 -18.26
CA SER A 142 -4.22 26.82 -17.84
C SER A 142 -3.54 25.75 -18.68
N THR A 143 -2.33 26.04 -19.10
CA THR A 143 -1.48 25.38 -20.12
C THR A 143 -1.04 23.94 -19.84
N SER A 144 -1.79 23.16 -19.03
CA SER A 144 -1.51 21.75 -18.78
C SER A 144 -2.53 20.84 -19.50
N PRO A 145 -2.10 19.81 -20.24
CA PRO A 145 -3.00 18.97 -21.03
C PRO A 145 -3.95 18.15 -20.14
N PRO A 146 -5.23 17.97 -20.57
CA PRO A 146 -6.23 17.20 -19.83
C PRO A 146 -5.85 15.71 -19.80
N GLY A 147 -5.94 15.09 -18.63
CA GLY A 147 -5.54 13.70 -18.39
C GLY A 147 -4.10 13.49 -17.94
N SER A 148 -3.39 14.55 -17.55
CA SER A 148 -2.03 14.41 -17.01
C SER A 148 -2.06 13.86 -15.58
N PRO A 149 -1.32 12.77 -15.27
CA PRO A 149 -1.15 12.31 -13.91
C PRO A 149 -0.54 13.47 -13.09
N ARG A 150 -1.26 13.92 -12.06
CA ARG A 150 -0.76 14.96 -11.16
C ARG A 150 0.32 14.37 -10.27
N CYS A 151 1.58 14.54 -10.67
CA CYS A 151 2.73 14.27 -9.80
C CYS A 151 2.73 15.27 -8.63
N ILE A 152 2.25 14.84 -7.47
CA ILE A 152 2.57 15.53 -6.21
C ILE A 152 4.01 15.16 -5.87
N LEU A 153 4.97 16.01 -6.28
CA LEU A 153 6.34 15.94 -5.80
C LEU A 153 6.35 16.23 -4.29
N GLY A 154 6.41 15.17 -3.48
CA GLY A 154 6.78 15.26 -2.06
C GLY A 154 8.20 15.82 -1.90
N PRO A 155 8.51 16.45 -0.76
CA PRO A 155 9.24 17.71 -0.70
C PRO A 155 10.72 17.60 -1.06
N PRO A 156 11.32 18.61 -1.73
CA PRO A 156 12.71 18.95 -1.45
C PRO A 156 12.77 19.51 -0.02
N CYS A 157 13.80 19.08 0.71
CA CYS A 157 14.27 19.53 2.03
C CYS A 157 13.55 20.71 2.69
#